data_AF-A0A849TG83-F1
#
_entry.id   AF-A0A849TG83-F1
#
_cell.length_a   1.000
_cell.length_b   1.000
_cell.length_c   1.000
_cell.angle_alpha   90.00
_cell.angle_beta   90.00
_cell.angle_gamma   90.00
#
_symmetry.space_group_name_H-M   'P 1'
#
loop_
_entity.id
_entity.type
_entity.pdbx_description
1 polymer ?
#
loop_
_entity_poly.entity_id
_entity_poly.type
_entity_poly.pdbx_seq_one_letter_code
_entity_poly.pdbx_strand_id
1 'polypeptide(L)'
;MPEVTFHVVIPARHASTRLPGKPLLSIAGKPMVIRVAEQVAQSGARQIWVATDHQAIADVVNEFGFQACLTKESHISGTDRIAEVVEQQGWGDDTIVVNVQGDEPLIPPALIRAVAEHLHHHPECAIATAAHAIHDEAAMRNPNVVKIVLGKNNNALYFSRAPIPYPRDLFSSPLSP
;
A
#
# COMPACT_ATOMS: atom_id res chain seq x y z
N MET A 1 -17.08 -17.34 12.59
CA MET A 1 -16.76 -17.28 11.15
C MET A 1 -15.32 -17.76 11.00
N PRO A 2 -14.98 -18.54 9.97
CA PRO A 2 -13.57 -18.90 9.75
C PRO A 2 -12.75 -17.62 9.61
N GLU A 3 -11.55 -17.60 10.19
CA GLU A 3 -10.68 -16.43 10.15
C GLU A 3 -10.12 -16.26 8.72
N VAL A 4 -10.26 -15.06 8.14
CA VAL A 4 -9.73 -14.76 6.80
C VAL A 4 -8.21 -14.89 6.83
N THR A 5 -7.68 -15.82 6.04
CA THR A 5 -6.23 -16.01 5.90
C THR A 5 -5.72 -15.12 4.77
N PHE A 6 -4.74 -14.28 5.07
CA PHE A 6 -4.08 -13.41 4.10
C PHE A 6 -2.60 -13.25 4.40
N HIS A 7 -1.84 -12.87 3.38
CA HIS A 7 -0.42 -12.56 3.45
C HIS A 7 -0.21 -11.08 3.20
N VAL A 8 0.88 -10.52 3.70
CA VAL A 8 1.26 -9.12 3.43
C VAL A 8 2.60 -9.08 2.74
N VAL A 9 2.68 -8.27 1.68
CA VAL A 9 3.94 -7.92 1.05
C VAL A 9 4.15 -6.42 1.18
N ILE A 10 5.36 -6.04 1.63
CA ILE A 10 5.78 -4.66 1.85
C ILE A 10 6.86 -4.31 0.81
N PRO A 11 6.52 -3.62 -0.29
CA PRO A 11 7.52 -3.19 -1.26
C PRO A 11 8.44 -2.11 -0.67
N ALA A 12 9.74 -2.35 -0.68
CA ALA A 12 10.77 -1.41 -0.21
C ALA A 12 11.88 -1.28 -1.27
N ARG A 13 11.88 -0.18 -2.03
CA ARG A 13 12.90 0.12 -3.05
C ARG A 13 13.98 1.00 -2.47
N HIS A 14 15.24 0.70 -2.78
CA HIS A 14 16.33 1.60 -2.42
C HIS A 14 16.34 2.86 -3.30
N ALA A 15 16.11 2.70 -4.60
CA ALA A 15 16.09 3.79 -5.57
C ALA A 15 14.77 4.58 -5.49
N SER A 16 14.75 5.62 -4.66
CA SER A 16 13.70 6.64 -4.62
C SER A 16 14.26 7.97 -5.08
N THR A 17 13.72 8.51 -6.18
CA THR A 17 14.17 9.79 -6.77
C THR A 17 13.86 10.99 -5.88
N ARG A 18 12.81 10.91 -5.05
CA ARG A 18 12.36 12.00 -4.16
C ARG A 18 13.02 11.97 -2.79
N LEU A 19 13.45 10.79 -2.33
CA LEU A 19 14.09 10.61 -1.03
C LEU A 19 14.98 9.35 -1.08
N PRO A 20 16.28 9.48 -1.41
CA PRO A 20 17.20 8.35 -1.49
C PRO A 20 17.32 7.58 -0.18
N GLY A 21 17.40 6.24 -0.24
CA GLY A 21 17.56 5.41 0.96
C GLY A 21 16.37 5.42 1.92
N LYS A 22 15.20 5.93 1.48
CA LYS A 22 13.99 6.12 2.30
C LYS A 22 13.65 4.96 3.25
N PRO A 23 13.67 3.68 2.83
CA PRO A 23 13.32 2.56 3.71
C PRO A 23 14.21 2.43 4.95
N LEU A 24 15.48 2.86 4.86
CA LEU A 24 16.47 2.75 5.93
C LEU A 24 16.56 4.01 6.81
N LEU A 25 15.85 5.09 6.44
CA LEU A 25 15.83 6.31 7.25
C LEU A 25 15.22 6.01 8.63
N SER A 26 15.88 6.53 9.66
CA SER A 26 15.48 6.32 11.04
C SER A 26 14.26 7.17 11.40
N ILE A 27 13.25 6.52 11.96
CA ILE A 27 12.07 7.14 12.56
C ILE A 27 12.04 6.71 14.02
N ALA A 28 12.34 7.67 14.90
CA ALA A 28 12.45 7.46 16.35
C ALA A 28 13.33 6.24 16.71
N GLY A 29 14.50 6.12 16.07
CA GLY A 29 15.49 5.09 16.39
C GLY A 29 15.33 3.75 15.68
N LYS A 30 14.36 3.58 14.78
CA LYS A 30 14.23 2.37 13.93
C LYS A 30 14.08 2.73 12.46
N PRO A 31 14.59 1.91 11.53
CA PRO A 31 14.38 2.13 10.10
C PRO A 31 12.89 2.16 9.74
N MET A 32 12.51 3.01 8.77
CA MET A 32 11.13 3.17 8.31
C MET A 32 10.47 1.84 7.94
N VAL A 33 11.18 0.98 7.20
CA VAL A 33 10.64 -0.32 6.76
C VAL A 33 10.33 -1.26 7.93
N ILE A 34 11.11 -1.18 9.01
CA ILE A 34 10.87 -1.95 10.23
C ILE A 34 9.64 -1.44 10.96
N ARG A 35 9.44 -0.11 11.03
CA ARG A 35 8.22 0.47 11.62
C ARG A 35 6.97 0.00 10.88
N VAL A 36 7.01 -0.08 9.55
CA VAL A 36 5.91 -0.63 8.74
C VAL A 36 5.70 -2.10 9.08
N ALA A 37 6.75 -2.92 9.07
CA ALA A 37 6.65 -4.35 9.37
C ALA A 37 6.07 -4.62 10.77
N GLU A 38 6.41 -3.80 11.77
CA GLU A 38 5.84 -3.86 13.12
C GLU A 38 4.34 -3.53 13.16
N GLN A 39 3.86 -2.55 12.38
CA GLN A 39 2.42 -2.28 12.25
C GLN A 39 1.71 -3.43 11.53
N VAL A 40 2.30 -3.93 10.45
CA VAL A 40 1.75 -5.05 9.68
C VAL A 40 1.61 -6.31 10.53
N ALA A 41 2.58 -6.60 11.41
CA ALA A 41 2.53 -7.74 12.33
C ALA A 41 1.30 -7.75 13.25
N GLN A 42 0.74 -6.58 13.55
CA GLN A 42 -0.45 -6.44 14.38
C GLN A 42 -1.76 -6.66 13.61
N SER A 43 -1.71 -6.81 12.27
CA SER A 43 -2.91 -7.06 11.45
C SER A 43 -3.41 -8.51 11.52
N GLY A 44 -2.57 -9.42 12.03
CA GLY A 44 -2.79 -10.87 12.03
C GLY A 44 -2.65 -11.52 10.64
N ALA A 45 -1.80 -10.94 9.78
CA ALA A 45 -1.33 -11.58 8.57
C ALA A 45 -0.62 -12.91 8.88
N ARG A 46 -0.82 -13.92 8.02
CA ARG A 46 -0.20 -15.25 8.17
C ARG A 46 1.31 -15.21 7.93
N GLN A 47 1.74 -14.48 6.90
CA GLN A 47 3.14 -14.22 6.58
C GLN A 47 3.32 -12.78 6.14
N ILE A 48 4.51 -12.24 6.40
CA ILE A 48 4.86 -10.86 6.10
C ILE A 48 6.22 -10.87 5.41
N TRP A 49 6.25 -10.37 4.19
CA TRP A 49 7.46 -10.31 3.37
C TRP A 49 7.79 -8.88 2.99
N VAL A 50 9.00 -8.42 3.31
CA VAL A 50 9.53 -7.19 2.74
C VAL A 50 10.18 -7.50 1.39
N ALA A 51 9.63 -6.95 0.32
CA ALA A 51 10.12 -7.16 -1.04
C ALA A 51 11.08 -6.02 -1.45
N THR A 52 12.35 -6.33 -1.56
CA THR A 52 13.42 -5.34 -1.82
C THR A 52 14.30 -5.77 -2.99
N ASP A 53 14.91 -4.79 -3.66
CA ASP A 53 15.93 -4.98 -4.70
C ASP A 53 17.35 -4.82 -4.15
N HIS A 54 17.47 -4.50 -2.85
CA HIS A 54 18.73 -4.08 -2.26
C HIS A 54 19.08 -4.91 -1.03
N GLN A 55 20.29 -5.50 -1.06
CA GLN A 55 20.77 -6.40 -0.01
C GLN A 55 20.77 -5.76 1.38
N ALA A 56 21.27 -4.52 1.51
CA ALA A 56 21.30 -3.87 2.82
C ALA A 56 19.91 -3.66 3.46
N ILE A 57 18.85 -3.53 2.66
CA ILE A 57 17.47 -3.48 3.19
C ILE A 57 17.08 -4.87 3.69
N ALA A 58 17.37 -5.92 2.91
CA ALA A 58 17.08 -7.30 3.30
C ALA A 58 17.81 -7.69 4.60
N ASP A 59 19.07 -7.32 4.73
CA ASP A 59 19.89 -7.60 5.92
C ASP A 59 19.28 -6.97 7.18
N VAL A 60 18.92 -5.69 7.10
CA VAL A 60 18.26 -4.97 8.21
C VAL A 60 16.91 -5.60 8.55
N VAL A 61 16.10 -5.97 7.55
CA VAL A 61 14.81 -6.64 7.77
C VAL A 61 14.99 -7.95 8.53
N ASN A 62 15.97 -8.76 8.10
CA ASN A 62 16.28 -10.04 8.74
C ASN A 62 16.87 -9.88 10.15
N GLU A 63 17.72 -8.87 10.38
CA GLU A 63 18.28 -8.55 11.70
C GLU A 63 17.18 -8.23 12.73
N PHE A 64 16.10 -7.59 12.29
CA PHE A 64 14.93 -7.31 13.11
C PHE A 64 13.92 -8.48 13.19
N GLY A 65 14.24 -9.65 12.63
CA GLY A 65 13.44 -10.87 12.72
C GLY A 65 12.25 -10.93 11.76
N PHE A 66 12.20 -10.06 10.75
CA PHE A 66 11.20 -10.11 9.68
C PHE A 66 11.75 -10.85 8.45
N GLN A 67 10.87 -11.23 7.53
CA GLN A 67 11.26 -11.96 6.33
C GLN A 67 11.49 -10.98 5.17
N ALA A 68 12.67 -11.01 4.57
CA ALA A 68 12.97 -10.29 3.33
C ALA A 68 12.93 -11.23 2.11
N CYS A 69 12.42 -10.72 0.99
CA CYS A 69 12.51 -11.34 -0.33
C CYS A 69 13.26 -10.38 -1.26
N LEU A 70 14.36 -10.88 -1.84
CA LEU A 70 15.06 -10.17 -2.91
C LEU A 70 14.29 -10.33 -4.22
N THR A 71 14.04 -9.19 -4.85
CA THR A 71 13.25 -9.06 -6.08
C THR A 71 14.05 -8.29 -7.11
N LYS A 72 13.69 -8.42 -8.38
CA LYS A 72 14.39 -7.77 -9.49
C LYS A 72 14.33 -6.25 -9.37
N GLU A 73 15.46 -5.61 -9.63
CA GLU A 73 15.57 -4.14 -9.70
C GLU A 73 14.77 -3.57 -10.88
N SER A 74 14.58 -4.36 -11.95
CA SER A 74 13.89 -3.94 -13.18
C SER A 74 12.37 -3.78 -13.05
N HIS A 75 11.78 -4.07 -11.89
CA HIS A 75 10.34 -3.96 -11.67
C HIS A 75 9.87 -2.50 -11.75
N ILE A 76 8.90 -2.23 -12.62
CA ILE A 76 8.40 -0.87 -12.83
C ILE A 76 7.47 -0.48 -11.69
N SER A 77 6.57 -1.38 -11.28
CA SER A 77 5.54 -1.12 -10.27
C SER A 77 5.70 -1.95 -8.99
N GLY A 78 5.05 -1.50 -7.90
CA GLY A 78 4.95 -2.29 -6.67
C GLY A 78 4.24 -3.63 -6.89
N THR A 79 3.26 -3.66 -7.81
CA THR A 79 2.50 -4.87 -8.15
C THR A 79 3.38 -5.93 -8.83
N ASP A 80 4.25 -5.55 -9.78
CA ASP A 80 5.17 -6.49 -10.43
C ASP A 80 6.09 -7.17 -9.41
N ARG A 81 6.53 -6.39 -8.42
CA ARG A 81 7.36 -6.89 -7.33
C ARG A 81 6.61 -7.88 -6.44
N ILE A 82 5.33 -7.63 -6.17
CA ILE A 82 4.49 -8.54 -5.38
C ILE A 82 4.28 -9.84 -6.14
N ALA A 83 4.04 -9.78 -7.46
CA ALA A 83 3.90 -10.97 -8.29
C ALA A 83 5.15 -11.87 -8.20
N GLU A 84 6.35 -11.29 -8.22
CA GLU A 84 7.58 -12.08 -8.02
C GLU A 84 7.63 -12.75 -6.63
N VAL A 85 7.19 -12.06 -5.56
CA VAL A 85 7.11 -12.69 -4.23
C VAL A 85 6.13 -13.87 -4.24
N VAL A 86 4.94 -13.68 -4.82
CA VAL A 86 3.91 -14.74 -4.96
C VAL A 86 4.50 -15.97 -5.65
N GLU A 87 5.20 -15.76 -6.77
CA GLU A 87 5.89 -16.83 -7.52
C GLU A 87 6.97 -17.52 -6.68
N GLN A 88 7.85 -16.76 -6.03
CA GLN A 88 8.95 -17.31 -5.23
C GLN A 88 8.45 -18.08 -4.00
N GLN A 89 7.33 -17.67 -3.39
CA GLN A 89 6.74 -18.35 -2.24
C GLN A 89 5.80 -19.49 -2.62
N GLY A 90 5.49 -19.67 -3.91
CA GLY A 90 4.60 -20.74 -4.39
C GLY A 90 3.17 -20.60 -3.87
N TRP A 91 2.68 -19.37 -3.69
CA TRP A 91 1.30 -19.13 -3.27
C TRP A 91 0.33 -19.40 -4.43
N GLY A 92 -0.80 -20.04 -4.13
CA GLY A 92 -1.82 -20.38 -5.14
C GLY A 92 -2.74 -19.21 -5.49
N ASP A 93 -3.49 -19.35 -6.58
CA ASP A 93 -4.32 -18.28 -7.18
C ASP A 93 -5.38 -17.70 -6.23
N ASP A 94 -5.89 -18.49 -5.29
CA ASP A 94 -6.89 -18.06 -4.29
C ASP A 94 -6.28 -17.33 -3.09
N THR A 95 -4.95 -17.11 -3.08
CA THR A 95 -4.25 -16.47 -1.95
C THR A 95 -4.50 -14.97 -1.91
N ILE A 96 -5.08 -14.49 -0.82
CA ILE A 96 -5.22 -13.05 -0.58
C ILE A 96 -3.87 -12.46 -0.16
N VAL A 97 -3.38 -11.50 -0.95
CA VAL A 97 -2.17 -10.73 -0.67
C VAL A 97 -2.53 -9.25 -0.51
N VAL A 98 -2.19 -8.69 0.64
CA VAL A 98 -2.35 -7.25 0.90
C VAL A 98 -1.02 -6.56 0.64
N ASN A 99 -1.06 -5.56 -0.24
CA ASN A 99 0.06 -4.66 -0.51
C ASN A 99 0.07 -3.53 0.52
N VAL A 100 1.06 -3.49 1.39
CA VAL A 100 1.26 -2.37 2.33
C VAL A 100 2.50 -1.59 1.90
N GLN A 101 2.34 -0.29 1.63
CA GLN A 101 3.46 0.52 1.17
C GLN A 101 4.55 0.63 2.25
N GLY A 102 5.81 0.43 1.86
CA GLY A 102 6.96 0.51 2.76
C GLY A 102 7.26 1.90 3.33
N ASP A 103 6.46 2.91 2.97
CA ASP A 103 6.55 4.28 3.47
C ASP A 103 5.33 4.74 4.28
N GLU A 104 4.51 3.81 4.75
CA GLU A 104 3.37 4.07 5.64
C GLU A 104 3.62 3.54 7.07
N PRO A 105 4.59 4.08 7.83
CA PRO A 105 4.96 3.56 9.16
C PRO A 105 3.87 3.70 10.22
N LEU A 106 2.77 4.39 9.90
CA LEU A 106 1.61 4.63 10.77
C LEU A 106 0.33 4.00 10.22
N ILE A 107 0.43 3.08 9.24
CA ILE A 107 -0.71 2.36 8.69
C ILE A 107 -1.48 1.66 9.82
N PRO A 108 -2.80 1.90 9.99
CA PRO A 108 -3.58 1.23 11.02
C PRO A 108 -3.66 -0.28 10.73
N PRO A 109 -3.27 -1.16 11.67
CA PRO A 109 -3.30 -2.61 11.45
C PRO A 109 -4.71 -3.13 11.12
N ALA A 110 -5.74 -2.52 11.72
CA ALA A 110 -7.14 -2.83 11.45
C ALA A 110 -7.54 -2.55 9.99
N LEU A 111 -6.93 -1.57 9.33
CA LEU A 111 -7.21 -1.25 7.93
C LEU A 111 -6.70 -2.36 7.00
N ILE A 112 -5.51 -2.90 7.27
CA ILE A 112 -4.90 -4.00 6.52
C ILE A 112 -5.84 -5.22 6.55
N ARG A 113 -6.30 -5.60 7.74
CA ARG A 113 -7.26 -6.70 7.92
C ARG A 113 -8.59 -6.40 7.23
N ALA A 114 -9.14 -5.18 7.40
CA ALA A 114 -10.41 -4.81 6.79
C ALA A 114 -10.38 -4.90 5.26
N VAL A 115 -9.26 -4.54 4.61
CA VAL A 115 -9.12 -4.68 3.15
C VAL A 115 -9.07 -6.16 2.73
N ALA A 116 -8.35 -7.01 3.48
CA ALA A 116 -8.32 -8.45 3.21
C ALA A 116 -9.72 -9.08 3.37
N GLU A 117 -10.42 -8.76 4.45
CA GLU A 117 -11.79 -9.22 4.71
C GLU A 117 -12.76 -8.69 3.65
N HIS A 118 -12.59 -7.45 3.19
CA HIS A 118 -13.41 -6.89 2.14
C HIS A 118 -13.26 -7.69 0.83
N LEU A 119 -12.02 -7.98 0.40
CA LEU A 119 -11.80 -8.79 -0.79
C LEU A 119 -12.36 -10.21 -0.63
N HIS A 120 -12.17 -10.83 0.54
CA HIS A 120 -12.68 -12.18 0.81
C HIS A 120 -14.21 -12.28 0.67
N HIS A 121 -14.94 -11.25 1.10
CA HIS A 121 -16.41 -11.24 1.03
C HIS A 121 -16.97 -10.81 -0.34
N HIS A 122 -16.12 -10.37 -1.28
CA HIS A 122 -16.51 -9.93 -2.63
C HIS A 122 -15.73 -10.72 -3.68
N PRO A 123 -16.01 -12.03 -3.85
CA PRO A 123 -15.27 -12.91 -4.76
C PRO A 123 -15.40 -12.52 -6.24
N GLU A 124 -16.35 -11.65 -6.59
CA GLU A 124 -16.46 -11.04 -7.92
C GLU A 124 -15.36 -10.01 -8.20
N CYS A 125 -14.65 -9.56 -7.17
CA CYS A 125 -13.55 -8.59 -7.27
C CYS A 125 -12.19 -9.31 -7.23
N ALA A 126 -11.30 -8.95 -8.15
CA ALA A 126 -9.90 -9.40 -8.11
C ALA A 126 -9.03 -8.57 -7.16
N ILE A 127 -9.44 -7.33 -6.86
CA ILE A 127 -8.68 -6.37 -6.05
C ILE A 127 -9.65 -5.55 -5.20
N ALA A 128 -9.29 -5.35 -3.93
CA ALA A 128 -9.91 -4.38 -3.03
C ALA A 128 -8.89 -3.32 -2.60
N THR A 129 -9.36 -2.13 -2.27
CA THR A 129 -8.52 -1.05 -1.72
C THR A 129 -9.30 -0.20 -0.73
N ALA A 130 -8.60 0.65 0.02
CA ALA A 130 -9.20 1.61 0.94
C ALA A 130 -8.99 3.05 0.47
N ALA A 131 -9.91 3.92 0.85
CA ALA A 131 -9.81 5.36 0.66
C ALA A 131 -10.47 6.07 1.85
N HIS A 132 -10.14 7.34 2.06
CA HIS A 132 -10.81 8.20 3.04
C HIS A 132 -11.42 9.43 2.35
N ALA A 133 -12.41 10.04 2.99
CA ALA A 133 -13.05 11.25 2.49
C ALA A 133 -12.10 12.46 2.56
N ILE A 134 -11.94 13.17 1.45
CA ILE A 134 -11.19 14.44 1.42
C ILE A 134 -12.08 15.54 2.00
N HIS A 135 -11.55 16.31 2.95
CA HIS A 135 -12.31 17.34 3.67
C HIS A 135 -11.88 18.78 3.34
N ASP A 136 -10.80 18.96 2.60
CA ASP A 136 -10.26 20.27 2.26
C ASP A 136 -9.89 20.41 0.78
N GLU A 137 -9.97 21.64 0.28
CA GLU A 137 -9.71 21.96 -1.13
C GLU A 137 -8.24 21.75 -1.52
N ALA A 138 -7.31 21.98 -0.58
CA ALA A 138 -5.88 21.85 -0.85
C ALA A 138 -5.53 20.39 -1.18
N ALA A 139 -6.03 19.43 -0.42
CA ALA A 139 -5.90 18.00 -0.69
C ALA A 139 -6.59 17.59 -1.99
N MET A 140 -7.79 18.13 -2.27
CA MET A 140 -8.51 17.87 -3.53
C MET A 140 -7.67 18.26 -4.77
N ARG A 141 -7.01 19.42 -4.71
CA ARG A 141 -6.16 19.96 -5.79
C ARG A 141 -4.74 19.36 -5.83
N ASN A 142 -4.25 18.77 -4.75
CA ASN A 142 -2.89 18.25 -4.66
C ASN A 142 -2.72 17.01 -5.57
N PRO A 143 -1.82 17.03 -6.58
CA PRO A 143 -1.61 15.89 -7.48
C PRO A 143 -0.88 14.71 -6.81
N ASN A 144 -0.32 14.91 -5.61
CA ASN A 144 0.25 13.82 -4.80
C ASN A 144 -0.82 13.02 -4.06
N VAL A 145 -2.03 13.58 -3.89
CA VAL A 145 -3.20 12.86 -3.36
C VAL A 145 -3.96 12.28 -4.55
N VAL A 146 -4.04 10.95 -4.64
CA VAL A 146 -4.83 10.26 -5.67
C VAL A 146 -6.29 10.28 -5.25
N LYS A 147 -7.18 10.73 -6.14
CA LYS A 147 -8.62 10.75 -5.95
C LYS A 147 -9.23 9.52 -6.58
N ILE A 148 -10.37 9.09 -6.04
CA ILE A 148 -11.17 7.96 -6.51
C ILE A 148 -12.63 8.40 -6.69
N VAL A 149 -13.26 7.96 -7.77
CA VAL A 149 -14.71 8.06 -7.95
C VAL A 149 -15.32 6.68 -7.78
N LEU A 150 -16.34 6.59 -6.94
CA LEU A 150 -17.04 5.34 -6.62
C LEU A 150 -18.38 5.23 -7.38
N GLY A 151 -18.73 4.01 -7.76
CA GLY A 151 -20.04 3.66 -8.31
C GLY A 151 -21.06 3.31 -7.23
N LYS A 152 -22.24 2.83 -7.64
CA LYS A 152 -23.38 2.55 -6.74
C LYS A 152 -23.11 1.46 -5.69
N ASN A 153 -22.11 0.60 -5.90
CA ASN A 153 -21.75 -0.50 -4.99
C ASN A 153 -20.34 -0.34 -4.40
N ASN A 154 -19.84 0.90 -4.25
CA ASN A 154 -18.46 1.19 -3.83
C ASN A 154 -17.35 0.63 -4.74
N ASN A 155 -17.69 0.12 -5.92
CA ASN A 155 -16.71 -0.23 -6.94
C ASN A 155 -16.03 1.05 -7.46
N ALA A 156 -14.70 1.03 -7.52
CA ALA A 156 -13.92 2.10 -8.09
C ALA A 156 -14.23 2.24 -9.58
N LEU A 157 -14.75 3.40 -10.01
CA LEU A 157 -14.93 3.71 -11.42
C LEU A 157 -13.62 4.22 -12.04
N TYR A 158 -12.90 5.08 -11.31
CA TYR A 158 -11.68 5.69 -11.82
C TYR A 158 -10.80 6.27 -10.70
N PHE A 159 -9.48 6.17 -10.88
CA PHE A 159 -8.48 6.83 -10.04
C PHE A 159 -7.80 7.94 -10.84
N SER A 160 -7.55 9.10 -10.23
CA SER A 160 -6.84 10.19 -10.90
C SER A 160 -6.09 11.11 -9.95
N ARG A 161 -5.02 11.73 -10.45
CA ARG A 161 -4.37 12.86 -9.78
C ARG A 161 -5.12 14.18 -10.04
N ALA A 162 -5.97 14.24 -11.06
CA ALA A 162 -6.84 15.38 -11.31
C ALA A 162 -7.94 15.50 -10.22
N PRO A 163 -8.45 16.70 -9.94
CA PRO A 163 -9.56 16.88 -8.99
C PRO A 163 -10.85 16.29 -9.57
N ILE A 164 -11.19 15.07 -9.14
CA ILE A 164 -12.40 14.35 -9.53
C ILE A 164 -13.21 13.92 -8.30
N PRO A 165 -14.55 13.95 -8.34
CA PRO A 165 -15.37 14.54 -9.41
C PRO A 165 -15.18 16.06 -9.49
N TYR A 166 -15.25 16.63 -10.70
CA TYR A 166 -15.00 18.06 -10.91
C TYR A 166 -16.09 18.89 -10.21
N PRO A 167 -15.74 19.75 -9.24
CA PRO A 167 -16.72 20.52 -8.48
C PRO A 167 -17.10 21.79 -9.27
N ARG A 168 -17.98 21.64 -10.26
CA ARG A 168 -18.37 22.69 -11.21
C ARG A 168 -18.69 24.02 -10.53
N ASP A 169 -19.53 24.01 -9.49
CA ASP A 169 -20.02 25.24 -8.88
C ASP A 169 -18.96 25.91 -8.00
N LEU A 170 -18.12 25.13 -7.30
CA LEU A 170 -17.02 25.68 -6.49
C LEU A 170 -15.94 26.34 -7.35
N PHE A 171 -15.68 25.80 -8.55
CA PHE A 171 -14.66 26.33 -9.46
C PHE A 171 -15.20 27.37 -10.45
N SER A 172 -16.52 27.53 -10.55
CA SER A 172 -17.17 28.56 -11.39
C SER A 172 -17.52 29.84 -10.64
N SER A 173 -17.34 29.88 -9.30
CA SER A 173 -17.51 31.13 -8.55
C SER A 173 -16.52 32.19 -9.03
N PRO A 174 -16.99 33.40 -9.37
CA PRO A 174 -16.10 34.47 -9.80
C PRO A 174 -15.10 34.77 -8.68
N LEU A 175 -13.82 34.94 -9.06
CA LEU A 175 -12.82 35.51 -8.16
C LEU A 175 -13.42 36.79 -7.57
N SER A 176 -13.62 36.81 -6.26
CA SER A 176 -14.04 38.04 -5.59
C SER A 176 -12.94 39.09 -5.84
N PRO A 177 -13.31 40.31 -6.27
CA PRO A 177 -12.35 41.35 -6.63
C PRO A 177 -11.44 41.77 -5.47
#